data_AF-A0A4S9E4V7-F1
#
_entry.id   AF-A0A4S9E4V7-F1
#
_cell.length_a   1.000
_cell.length_b   1.000
_cell.length_c   1.000
_cell.angle_alpha   90.00
_cell.angle_beta   90.00
_cell.angle_gamma   90.00
#
_symmetry.space_group_name_H-M   'P 1'
#
loop_
_entity.id
_entity.type
_entity.pdbx_description
1 polymer ?
#
loop_
_entity_poly.entity_id
_entity_poly.type
_entity_poly.pdbx_seq_one_letter_code
_entity_poly.pdbx_strand_id
1 'polypeptide(L)' 'MCKRTWFGCGAHVPSVMDSIPKNEWCDCDPKTEKNGTEYPPMGELIVLLILIELTDVLQAA' A
#
# COMPACT_ATOMS: atom_id res chain seq x y z
N MET A 1 15.07 -6.36 -0.90
CA MET A 1 14.29 -7.22 -1.81
C MET A 1 12.88 -6.63 -1.86
N CYS A 2 12.43 -6.10 -3.00
CA CYS A 2 11.12 -5.44 -3.10
C CYS A 2 10.02 -6.49 -3.35
N LYS A 3 9.08 -6.64 -2.41
CA LYS A 3 7.90 -7.50 -2.56
C LYS A 3 6.72 -6.68 -3.09
N ARG A 4 5.78 -7.32 -3.78
CA ARG A 4 4.61 -6.69 -4.40
C ARG A 4 3.53 -6.41 -3.36
N THR A 5 2.90 -5.24 -3.47
CA THR A 5 1.69 -4.88 -2.73
C THR A 5 0.71 -4.15 -3.67
N TRP A 6 -0.48 -3.83 -3.17
CA TRP A 6 -1.57 -3.19 -3.93
C TRP A 6 -1.79 -1.74 -3.51
N PHE A 7 -2.43 -0.97 -4.39
CA PHE A 7 -2.85 0.41 -4.15
C PHE A 7 -4.23 0.66 -4.74
N GLY A 8 -5.01 1.58 -4.17
CA GLY A 8 -6.34 1.97 -4.64
C GLY A 8 -7.42 1.85 -3.57
N CYS A 9 -8.70 1.82 -3.98
CA CYS A 9 -9.84 1.84 -3.06
C CYS A 9 -10.09 0.54 -2.26
N GLY A 10 -9.32 -0.51 -2.51
CA GLY A 10 -9.45 -1.78 -1.80
C GLY A 10 -10.62 -2.68 -2.23
N ALA A 11 -11.44 -2.28 -3.21
CA ALA A 11 -12.52 -3.12 -3.74
C ALA A 11 -12.02 -4.22 -4.70
N HIS A 12 -10.82 -4.04 -5.27
CA HIS A 12 -10.26 -4.90 -6.32
C HIS A 12 -9.01 -5.69 -5.86
N VAL A 13 -8.75 -5.76 -4.56
CA VAL A 13 -7.54 -6.42 -4.01
C VAL A 13 -7.41 -7.86 -4.48
N PRO A 14 -8.45 -8.72 -4.42
CA PRO A 14 -8.34 -10.09 -4.90
C PRO A 14 -7.94 -10.15 -6.39
N SER A 15 -8.65 -9.40 -7.24
CA SER A 15 -8.37 -9.37 -8.68
C SER A 15 -6.95 -8.93 -9.03
N VAL A 16 -6.33 -8.06 -8.23
CA VAL A 16 -4.95 -7.58 -8.46
C VAL A 16 -3.93 -8.58 -7.89
N MET A 17 -4.15 -9.05 -6.65
CA MET A 17 -3.15 -9.81 -5.91
C MET A 17 -3.17 -11.31 -6.20
N ASP A 18 -4.32 -11.91 -6.52
CA ASP A 18 -4.45 -13.37 -6.65
C ASP A 18 -3.65 -13.95 -7.82
N SER A 19 -3.33 -13.12 -8.82
CA SER A 19 -2.47 -13.50 -9.95
C SER A 19 -0.97 -13.54 -9.58
N ILE A 20 -0.60 -13.01 -8.41
CA ILE A 20 0.78 -12.88 -7.97
C ILE A 20 1.12 -14.05 -7.03
N PRO A 21 2.24 -14.76 -7.24
CA PRO A 21 2.72 -15.77 -6.30
C PRO A 21 2.86 -15.22 -4.87
N LYS A 22 2.32 -15.94 -3.87
CA LYS A 22 2.31 -15.47 -2.46
C LYS A 22 3.69 -15.21 -1.87
N ASN A 23 4.74 -15.88 -2.35
CA ASN A 23 6.12 -15.63 -1.93
C ASN A 23 6.65 -14.25 -2.37
N GLU A 24 5.99 -13.62 -3.35
CA GLU A 24 6.28 -12.27 -3.81
C GLU A 24 5.41 -11.21 -3.14
N TRP A 25 4.47 -11.60 -2.27
CA TRP A 25 3.61 -10.65 -1.56
C TRP A 25 4.36 -10.00 -0.40
N CYS A 26 4.12 -8.71 -0.19
CA CYS A 26 4.63 -7.99 0.96
C CYS A 26 4.15 -8.64 2.28
N ASP A 27 5.09 -8.91 3.18
CA ASP A 27 4.86 -9.58 4.46
C ASP A 27 4.66 -8.60 5.63
N CYS A 28 4.72 -7.28 5.39
CA CYS A 28 4.43 -6.25 6.39
C CYS A 28 3.04 -6.39 7.03
N ASP A 29 2.92 -5.98 8.29
CA ASP A 29 1.67 -5.88 9.04
C ASP A 29 1.26 -4.40 9.20
N PRO A 30 -0.05 -4.08 9.37
CA PRO A 30 -1.18 -5.00 9.47
C PRO A 30 -1.65 -5.52 8.10
N LYS A 31 -2.17 -6.75 8.05
CA LYS A 31 -2.83 -7.30 6.87
C LYS A 31 -4.20 -6.67 6.63
N THR A 32 -4.64 -6.71 5.38
CA THR A 32 -6.01 -6.34 5.00
C THR A 32 -6.83 -7.60 4.74
N GLU A 33 -7.92 -7.81 5.48
CA GLU A 33 -8.84 -8.92 5.23
C GLU A 33 -9.84 -8.56 4.12
N LYS A 34 -10.01 -9.49 3.17
CA LYS A 34 -11.07 -9.44 2.15
C LYS A 34 -11.64 -10.84 1.95
N ASN A 35 -12.94 -10.98 2.20
CA ASN A 35 -13.69 -12.22 1.98
C ASN A 35 -13.00 -13.46 2.61
N GLY A 36 -12.43 -13.31 3.81
CA GLY A 36 -11.75 -14.39 4.53
C GLY A 36 -10.32 -14.68 4.06
N THR A 37 -9.74 -13.86 3.17
CA THR A 37 -8.33 -13.95 2.78
C THR A 37 -7.58 -12.71 3.27
N GLU A 38 -6.42 -12.92 3.89
CA GLU A 38 -5.52 -11.84 4.30
C GLU A 38 -4.56 -11.45 3.16
N TYR A 39 -4.58 -10.16 2.83
CA TYR A 39 -3.74 -9.55 1.81
C TYR A 39 -2.71 -8.62 2.46
N PRO A 40 -1.62 -8.29 1.75
CA PRO A 40 -0.66 -7.29 2.21
C PRO A 40 -1.30 -5.93 2.52
N PRO A 41 -0.67 -5.09 3.36
CA PRO A 41 -1.12 -3.72 3.57
C PRO A 41 -1.10 -2.93 2.27
N MET A 42 -2.03 -2.00 2.11
CA MET A 42 -2.01 -1.06 0.99
C MET A 42 -0.67 -0.31 0.97
N GLY A 43 -0.06 -0.18 -0.20
CA GLY A 43 1.15 0.61 -0.35
C GLY A 43 0.87 2.08 -0.07
N GLU A 44 1.63 2.69 0.84
CA GLU A 44 1.58 4.14 1.02
C GLU A 44 2.61 4.81 0.12
N LEU A 45 2.15 5.72 -0.73
CA LEU A 45 3.02 6.59 -1.50
C LEU A 45 3.55 7.67 -0.55
N ILE A 46 4.69 7.39 0.08
CA ILE A 46 5.39 8.32 0.99
C ILE A 46 5.72 9.67 0.34
N VAL A 47 5.63 9.75 -0.99
CA VAL A 47 5.79 10.96 -1.79
C VAL A 47 4.77 12.05 -1.43
N LEU A 48 3.54 11.69 -1.05
CA LEU A 48 2.52 12.70 -0.72
C LEU A 48 2.75 13.32 0.68
N LEU A 49 3.25 12.52 1.63
CA LEU A 49 3.54 13.00 2.99
C LEU A 49 4.73 13.97 3.00
N ILE A 50 5.77 13.69 2.21
CA ILE A 50 6.94 14.59 2.11
C ILE A 50 6.55 15.92 1.45
N LEU A 51 5.63 15.92 0.48
CA LEU A 51 5.17 17.15 -0.16
C LEU A 51 4.32 18.02 0.77
N ILE A 52 3.51 17.42 1.66
CA ILE A 52 2.72 18.17 2.65
C ILE A 52 3.65 18.89 3.64
N GLU A 53 4.65 18.17 4.19
CA GLU A 53 5.65 18.76 5.10
C GLU A 53 6.45 19.89 4.40
N LEU A 54 6.77 19.73 3.12
CA LEU A 54 7.47 20.77 2.34
C LEU A 54 6.59 21.98 2.03
N THR A 55 5.28 21.80 1.82
CA THR A 55 4.35 22.91 1.64
C THR A 55 4.13 23.70 2.92
N ASP A 56 4.07 23.02 4.07
CA ASP A 56 3.97 23.68 5.38
C ASP A 56 5.22 24.52 5.71
N VAL A 57 6.41 24.03 5.35
CA VAL A 57 7.66 24.81 5.46
C VAL A 57 7.69 26.01 4.50
N LEU A 58 7.11 25.87 3.29
CA LEU A 58 7.08 26.95 2.29
C LEU A 58 6.04 28.03 2.60
N GLN A 59 4.94 27.68 3.27
CA GLN A 59 3.89 28.63 3.69
C GLN A 59 4.19 29.32 5.03
N ALA A 60 5.22 28.86 5.75
CA ALA A 60 5.74 29.50 6.96
C ALA A 60 6.86 30.53 6.68
N ALA A 61 7.16 30.83 5.41
CA ALA A 61 8.18 31.80 4.97
C ALA A 61 7.57 33.07 4.37
#